data_AF-A0A7J4G4V8-F1
#
_entry.id   AF-A0A7J4G4V8-F1
#
_cell.length_a   1.000
_cell.length_b   1.000
_cell.length_c   1.000
_cell.angle_alpha   90.00
_cell.angle_beta   90.00
_cell.angle_gamma   90.00
#
_symmetry.space_group_name_H-M   'P 1'
#
loop_
_entity.id
_entity.type
_entity.pdbx_description
1 polymer ?
#
loop_
_entity_poly.entity_id
_entity_poly.type
_entity_poly.pdbx_seq_one_letter_code
_entity_poly.pdbx_strand_id
1 'polypeptide(L)' 'MERIILHVDMDAFFAAIEQRDHPEYQGKPVIVGADPKAGRGRGVVSTCS' A
#
# COMPACT_ATOMS: atom_id res chain seq x y z
N MET A 1 -3.58 -7.98 37.85
CA MET A 1 -3.09 -7.22 36.68
C MET A 1 -4.14 -7.34 35.60
N GLU A 2 -4.57 -6.21 35.03
CA GLU A 2 -5.50 -6.20 33.90
C GLU A 2 -4.79 -6.58 32.60
N ARG A 3 -5.51 -7.23 31.68
CA ARG A 3 -4.99 -7.60 30.36
C ARG A 3 -5.04 -6.37 29.45
N ILE A 4 -3.90 -6.01 28.88
CA ILE A 4 -3.82 -4.95 27.86
C ILE A 4 -3.75 -5.61 26.48
N ILE A 5 -4.60 -5.16 25.56
CA ILE A 5 -4.59 -5.60 24.16
C ILE A 5 -4.26 -4.37 23.30
N LEU A 6 -3.19 -4.48 22.50
CA LEU A 6 -2.77 -3.44 21.56
C LEU A 6 -3.01 -3.92 20.14
N HIS A 7 -3.63 -3.06 19.34
CA HIS A 7 -3.78 -3.25 17.90
C HIS A 7 -2.87 -2.27 17.16
N VAL A 8 -2.22 -2.75 16.10
CA VAL A 8 -1.33 -1.95 15.26
C VAL A 8 -1.69 -2.22 13.81
N ASP A 9 -1.90 -1.15 13.05
CA ASP A 9 -2.22 -1.17 11.62
C ASP A 9 -1.28 -0.19 10.90
N MET A 10 -0.93 -0.49 9.65
CA MET A 10 0.07 0.27 8.90
C MET A 10 -0.61 1.21 7.91
N ASP A 11 -0.25 2.49 7.95
CA ASP A 11 -0.78 3.49 7.03
C ASP A 11 -0.42 3.17 5.57
N ALA A 12 -1.45 3.00 4.73
CA ALA A 12 -1.32 2.77 3.28
C ALA A 12 -0.19 1.77 2.91
N PHE A 13 -0.13 0.64 3.61
CA PHE A 13 1.06 -0.21 3.72
C PHE A 13 1.88 -0.42 2.43
N PHE A 14 1.28 -0.89 1.33
CA PHE A 14 2.06 -1.12 0.11
C PHE A 14 2.51 0.19 -0.57
N ALA A 15 1.67 1.24 -0.56
CA ALA A 15 2.08 2.54 -1.11
C ALA A 15 3.22 3.17 -0.29
N ALA A 16 3.19 3.02 1.04
CA ALA A 16 4.25 3.47 1.92
C ALA A 16 5.58 2.72 1.69
N ILE A 17 5.52 1.41 1.40
CA ILE A 17 6.69 0.64 0.99
C ILE A 17 7.26 1.15 -0.33
N GLU A 18 6.41 1.35 -1.35
CA GLU A 18 6.85 1.87 -2.65
C GLU A 18 7.49 3.27 -2.52
N GLN A 19 6.91 4.17 -1.72
CA GLN A 19 7.50 5.50 -1.47
C GLN A 19 8.80 5.48 -0.66
N ARG A 20 9.04 4.43 0.14
CA ARG A 20 10.30 4.22 0.86
C ARG A 20 11.38 3.70 -0.10
N ASP A 21 11.04 2.70 -0.89
CA ASP A 21 11.99 2.01 -1.79
C ASP A 21 12.27 2.84 -3.05
N HIS A 22 11.32 3.71 -3.43
CA HIS A 22 11.41 4.70 -4.49
C HIS A 22 11.14 6.11 -3.94
N PRO A 23 12.15 6.78 -3.34
CA PRO A 23 12.00 8.11 -2.74
C PRO A 23 11.44 9.17 -3.69
N GLU A 24 11.63 8.99 -5.00
CA GLU A 24 11.08 9.85 -6.05
C GLU A 24 9.55 9.85 -6.13
N TYR A 25 8.85 8.92 -5.46
CA TYR A 25 7.39 8.87 -5.36
C TYR A 25 6.84 9.67 -4.17
N GLN A 26 7.69 10.11 -3.25
CA GLN A 26 7.24 10.90 -2.11
C GLN A 26 6.61 12.23 -2.55
N GLY A 27 5.48 12.58 -1.92
CA GLY A 27 4.71 13.79 -2.26
C GLY A 27 3.94 13.70 -3.58
N LYS A 28 3.98 12.56 -4.28
CA LYS A 28 3.18 12.29 -5.47
C LYS A 28 2.02 11.35 -5.14
N PRO A 29 0.90 11.43 -5.87
CA PRO A 29 -0.14 10.42 -5.79
C PRO A 29 0.39 9.05 -6.22
N VAL A 30 0.25 8.03 -5.36
CA VAL A 30 0.69 6.65 -5.62
C VAL A 30 -0.49 5.70 -5.57
N ILE A 31 -0.58 4.80 -6.55
CA ILE A 31 -1.54 3.69 -6.60
C ILE A 31 -0.75 2.41 -6.80
N VAL A 32 -1.01 1.41 -5.96
CA VAL A 32 -0.47 0.06 -6.10
C VAL A 32 -1.61 -0.89 -6.46
N GLY A 33 -1.42 -1.68 -7.51
CA GLY A 33 -2.39 -2.64 -8.01
C GLY A 33 -1.76 -3.64 -8.98
N ALA A 34 -2.47 -4.72 -9.27
CA ALA A 34 -1.99 -5.75 -10.19
C ALA A 34 -2.03 -5.26 -11.65
N ASP A 35 -1.03 -5.66 -12.45
CA ASP A 35 -1.03 -5.40 -13.89
C ASP A 35 -2.19 -6.17 -14.57
N PRO A 36 -3.13 -5.48 -15.25
CA PRO A 36 -4.22 -6.15 -15.96
C PRO A 36 -3.76 -6.99 -17.17
N LYS A 37 -2.61 -6.68 -17.79
CA LYS A 37 -2.15 -7.39 -19.01
C LYS A 37 -1.37 -8.67 -18.73
N ALA A 38 -0.78 -8.83 -17.54
CA ALA A 38 -0.32 -10.13 -17.05
C ALA A 38 -1.05 -10.66 -15.79
N GLY A 39 -2.15 -10.00 -15.40
CA GLY A 39 -3.30 -10.51 -14.64
C GLY A 39 -4.56 -10.78 -15.51
N ARG A 40 -4.38 -10.83 -16.84
CA ARG A 40 -5.31 -11.22 -17.95
C ARG A 40 -6.78 -10.75 -17.89
N GLY A 41 -7.08 -9.72 -17.13
CA GLY A 41 -8.45 -9.31 -16.86
C GLY A 41 -8.50 -7.89 -16.31
N ARG A 42 -9.59 -7.53 -15.64
CA ARG A 42 -9.71 -6.24 -14.97
C ARG A 42 -8.71 -6.13 -13.83
N GLY A 43 -7.94 -5.04 -13.81
CA GLY A 43 -7.12 -4.63 -12.68
C GLY A 43 -7.93 -3.82 -11.67
N VAL A 44 -7.55 -3.89 -10.40
CA VAL A 44 -8.12 -3.12 -9.30
C VAL A 44 -7.01 -2.46 -8.48
N VAL A 45 -7.36 -1.36 -7.82
CA VAL A 45 -6.48 -0.70 -6.85
C VAL A 45 -6.44 -1.55 -5.58
N SER A 46 -5.23 -1.87 -5.10
CA SER A 46 -5.02 -2.54 -3.81
C SER A 46 -4.81 -1.53 -2.68
N THR A 47 -4.09 -0.45 -2.94
CA THR A 47 -3.88 0.65 -1.99
C THR A 47 -3.48 1.92 -2.73
N CYS A 48 -3.64 3.06 -2.06
CA CYS A 48 -3.25 4.37 -2.56
C CYS A 48 -2.78 5.27 -1.40
N SER A 49 -1.88 6.22 -1.70
CA SER A 49 -1.44 7.29 -0.79
C SER A 49 -2.25 8.56 -0.95
#